data_AF-A0A3N5K3Y0-F1
#
_entry.id   AF-A0A3N5K3Y0-F1
#
_cell.length_a   1.000
_cell.length_b   1.000
_cell.length_c   1.000
_cell.angle_alpha   90.00
_cell.angle_beta   90.00
_cell.angle_gamma   90.00
#
_symmetry.space_group_name_H-M   'P 1'
#
loop_
_entity.id
_entity.type
_entity.pdbx_description
1 polymer ?
#
loop_
_entity_poly.entity_id
_entity_poly.type
_entity_poly.pdbx_seq_one_letter_code
_entity_poly.pdbx_strand_id
1 'polypeptide(L)'
;MRKRKMLYLFQLCGMLFLTGALLGDTLRESRKYEPVVIPAYFDIVSSIANAKVSEIYLYSYNSETAQFQMMPFQIDEQTFGPNPLKPSESKWMYLIPELWKSDPINITGHNGLFDDHDELVFILEDCGAKAPQGAYLEKQGIKLVPKIEIILQDPDDAANAVYAYVFKSAVAEPIPDKYEFRYYPAQDSLSTKNYGLDLDANGTVDDIVIKSPGGNDKDLLDKLKIRFSGILDFSFPIEVLVKEHDFYLFPEIIVTPKPVVRLIRYSVMTLKLGDYIINEIAFPVTTKFYPYSGDIVGGTSLAPEDLRFYYNDVEVMMILHSVRESWDYNENAVGMKFYNEFNNGLNIDGLSDPAVKSVNLPVNSWDLTTGNQGSIFKIARFKEQKWGGVELYYWDNQKGGQADSAYFGNEDSGDMKSFGDNGVLFMNKPDQDSVTLELNYTVFFVPEKNLLQSHGQKLAYMVNHPVQLSRMLISDVSGTEDQKPKSNELLYNYPNPFNQSTLINFTLFDQEHVQLDIFDVQGKWITELASGEYPAGLHQVAWNGVNADGTAIPSGVYYCRLKGANHTSITKIVMVK
;
A
#
# COMPACT_ATOMS: atom_id res chain seq x y z
N MET A 1 44.56 41.15 18.87
CA MET A 1 43.11 40.89 18.71
C MET A 1 42.74 40.17 17.38
N ARG A 2 43.51 39.18 16.90
CA ARG A 2 43.20 38.51 15.60
C ARG A 2 43.36 36.97 15.56
N LYS A 3 43.44 36.29 16.71
CA LYS A 3 43.58 34.81 16.79
C LYS A 3 42.48 34.07 17.57
N ARG A 4 41.37 34.74 17.95
CA ARG A 4 40.29 34.12 18.75
C ARG A 4 38.92 33.98 18.06
N LYS A 5 38.76 34.41 16.79
CA LYS A 5 37.48 34.30 16.06
C LYS A 5 37.37 33.08 15.12
N MET A 6 38.41 32.27 14.98
CA MET A 6 38.42 31.13 14.05
C MET A 6 38.08 29.79 14.71
N LEU A 7 37.99 29.74 16.06
CA LEU A 7 37.68 28.50 16.80
C LEU A 7 36.18 28.32 17.09
N TYR A 8 35.39 29.40 17.08
CA TYR A 8 33.93 29.34 17.34
C TYR A 8 33.09 29.06 16.10
N LEU A 9 33.63 29.25 14.88
CA LEU A 9 32.91 28.93 13.64
C LEU A 9 32.97 27.43 13.32
N PHE A 10 34.05 26.73 13.71
CA PHE A 10 34.18 25.28 13.53
C PHE A 10 33.34 24.46 14.54
N GLN A 11 33.05 25.00 15.73
CA GLN A 11 32.18 24.35 16.71
C GLN A 11 30.68 24.54 16.43
N LEU A 12 30.27 25.65 15.79
CA LEU A 12 28.87 25.86 15.40
C LEU A 12 28.47 25.00 14.19
N CYS A 13 29.35 24.83 13.20
CA CYS A 13 29.10 23.90 12.10
C CYS A 13 29.03 22.46 12.60
N GLY A 14 29.92 22.06 13.52
CA GLY A 14 29.89 20.72 14.13
C GLY A 14 28.59 20.39 14.89
N MET A 15 27.99 21.37 15.58
CA MET A 15 26.71 21.17 16.27
C MET A 15 25.51 21.10 15.31
N LEU A 16 25.50 21.88 14.23
CA LEU A 16 24.42 21.83 13.22
C LEU A 16 24.42 20.52 12.42
N PHE A 17 25.60 19.95 12.14
CA PHE A 17 25.71 18.63 11.51
C PHE A 17 25.30 17.49 12.47
N LEU A 18 25.61 17.60 13.77
CA LEU A 18 25.14 16.61 14.76
C LEU A 18 23.62 16.63 14.91
N THR A 19 22.97 17.79 14.93
CA THR A 19 21.50 17.88 15.08
C THR A 19 20.76 17.32 13.88
N GLY A 20 21.25 17.53 12.65
CA GLY A 20 20.62 16.98 11.44
C GLY A 20 20.78 15.47 11.30
N ALA A 21 21.93 14.92 11.68
CA ALA A 21 22.14 13.47 11.72
C ALA A 21 21.28 12.79 12.80
N LEU A 22 21.20 13.39 14.00
CA LEU A 22 20.35 12.91 15.09
C LEU A 22 18.86 12.92 14.72
N LEU A 23 18.38 13.94 13.99
CA LEU A 23 16.99 14.02 13.53
C LEU A 23 16.71 12.95 12.47
N GLY A 24 17.49 12.85 11.38
CA GLY A 24 17.28 11.83 10.35
C GLY A 24 17.27 10.39 10.88
N ASP A 25 18.11 10.09 11.88
CA ASP A 25 18.09 8.78 12.56
C ASP A 25 16.79 8.55 13.36
N THR A 26 16.13 9.59 13.87
CA THR A 26 14.80 9.45 14.48
C THR A 26 13.71 9.11 13.47
N LEU A 27 13.73 9.69 12.26
CA LEU A 27 12.76 9.35 11.21
C LEU A 27 12.94 7.91 10.77
N ARG A 28 14.20 7.50 10.52
CA ARG A 28 14.53 6.12 10.14
C ARG A 28 14.03 5.13 11.17
N GLU A 29 14.32 5.34 12.44
CA GLU A 29 13.90 4.40 13.49
C GLU A 29 12.37 4.37 13.65
N SER A 30 11.71 5.52 13.59
CA SER A 30 10.26 5.61 13.79
C SER A 30 9.43 5.06 12.62
N ARG A 31 9.95 5.12 11.39
CA ARG A 31 9.29 4.68 10.15
C ARG A 31 10.07 3.57 9.43
N LYS A 32 10.84 2.76 10.16
CA LYS A 32 11.71 1.71 9.60
C LYS A 32 10.98 0.64 8.77
N TYR A 33 9.67 0.50 8.96
CA TYR A 33 8.83 -0.47 8.25
C TYR A 33 8.17 0.10 6.99
N GLU A 34 8.34 1.39 6.71
CA GLU A 34 7.64 2.08 5.63
C GLU A 34 8.30 1.79 4.27
N PRO A 35 7.59 1.10 3.35
CA PRO A 35 8.05 1.01 1.98
C PRO A 35 7.84 2.35 1.28
N VAL A 36 8.84 2.74 0.50
CA VAL A 36 8.79 3.93 -0.35
C VAL A 36 8.64 3.46 -1.78
N VAL A 37 7.55 3.88 -2.43
CA VAL A 37 7.23 3.56 -3.81
C VAL A 37 7.15 4.88 -4.58
N ILE A 38 8.04 5.07 -5.55
CA ILE A 38 8.11 6.25 -6.39
C ILE A 38 7.78 5.84 -7.83
N PRO A 39 6.56 6.10 -8.31
CA PRO A 39 6.23 5.86 -9.71
C PRO A 39 7.03 6.80 -10.62
N ALA A 40 7.50 6.28 -11.75
CA ALA A 40 8.46 6.94 -12.61
C ALA A 40 7.87 8.06 -13.47
N TYR A 41 6.55 8.06 -13.68
CA TYR A 41 5.82 9.22 -14.20
C TYR A 41 5.86 10.42 -13.24
N PHE A 42 6.29 10.23 -11.99
CA PHE A 42 6.65 11.35 -11.14
C PHE A 42 7.93 11.93 -11.71
N ASP A 43 7.87 13.21 -12.06
CA ASP A 43 8.99 14.00 -12.55
C ASP A 43 10.22 13.94 -11.61
N ILE A 44 10.07 13.41 -10.38
CA ILE A 44 11.14 13.12 -9.41
C ILE A 44 12.33 12.39 -10.02
N VAL A 45 12.07 11.51 -10.99
CA VAL A 45 13.07 10.69 -11.64
C VAL A 45 13.26 11.03 -13.12
N SER A 46 12.71 12.15 -13.60
CA SER A 46 12.74 12.53 -15.02
C SER A 46 14.15 12.68 -15.61
N SER A 47 15.14 13.06 -14.80
CA SER A 47 16.54 13.16 -15.25
C SER A 47 17.17 11.81 -15.64
N ILE A 48 16.54 10.69 -15.27
CA ILE A 48 16.91 9.34 -15.68
C ILE A 48 15.87 8.70 -16.59
N ALA A 49 14.86 9.44 -17.07
CA ALA A 49 13.89 8.92 -18.02
C ALA A 49 14.59 8.37 -19.27
N ASN A 50 14.11 7.23 -19.77
CA ASN A 50 14.69 6.44 -20.85
C ASN A 50 16.11 5.91 -20.58
N ALA A 51 16.64 6.02 -19.36
CA ALA A 51 17.86 5.30 -18.99
C ALA A 51 17.56 3.80 -18.94
N LYS A 52 18.53 2.95 -19.28
CA LYS A 52 18.35 1.51 -19.10
C LYS A 52 18.18 1.21 -17.62
N VAL A 53 17.20 0.39 -17.28
CA VAL A 53 16.96 -0.05 -15.88
C VAL A 53 18.23 -0.66 -15.27
N SER A 54 19.01 -1.39 -16.06
CA SER A 54 20.29 -1.98 -15.65
C SER A 54 21.44 -1.00 -15.38
N GLU A 55 21.25 0.29 -15.69
CA GLU A 55 22.23 1.36 -15.45
C GLU A 55 21.83 2.26 -14.26
N ILE A 56 20.69 2.01 -13.61
CA ILE A 56 20.18 2.81 -12.50
C ILE A 56 20.54 2.12 -11.18
N TYR A 57 21.07 2.90 -10.23
CA TYR A 57 21.45 2.43 -8.90
C TYR A 57 21.01 3.41 -7.82
N LEU A 58 20.59 2.89 -6.67
CA LEU A 58 20.21 3.68 -5.50
C LEU A 58 21.26 3.58 -4.40
N TYR A 59 21.57 4.72 -3.77
CA TYR A 59 22.59 4.84 -2.74
C TYR A 59 22.11 5.69 -1.57
N SER A 60 22.56 5.38 -0.36
CA SER A 60 22.50 6.25 0.81
C SER A 60 23.86 6.87 1.08
N TYR A 61 23.89 7.99 1.79
CA TYR A 61 25.14 8.62 2.22
C TYR A 61 25.34 8.44 3.73
N ASN A 62 26.47 7.83 4.10
CA ASN A 62 26.89 7.68 5.49
C ASN A 62 27.74 8.90 5.89
N SER A 63 27.24 9.72 6.80
CA SER A 63 27.90 10.95 7.27
C SER A 63 29.13 10.68 8.13
N GLU A 64 29.22 9.53 8.80
CA GLU A 64 30.36 9.15 9.65
C GLU A 64 31.56 8.72 8.82
N THR A 65 31.33 7.93 7.76
CA THR A 65 32.39 7.43 6.87
C THR A 65 32.65 8.35 5.67
N ALA A 66 31.75 9.31 5.42
CA ALA A 66 31.74 10.19 4.26
C ALA A 66 31.73 9.43 2.92
N GLN A 67 30.97 8.33 2.86
CA GLN A 67 30.88 7.46 1.70
C GLN A 67 29.43 7.16 1.33
N PHE A 68 29.20 6.99 0.03
CA PHE A 68 27.96 6.41 -0.48
C PHE A 68 27.97 4.89 -0.30
N GLN A 69 26.84 4.35 0.15
CA GLN A 69 26.59 2.92 0.28
C GLN A 69 25.40 2.53 -0.59
N MET A 70 25.56 1.50 -1.42
CA MET A 70 24.46 1.04 -2.29
C MET A 70 23.31 0.53 -1.41
N MET A 71 22.11 0.98 -1.73
CA MET A 71 20.88 0.55 -1.08
C MET A 71 20.27 -0.62 -1.85
N PRO A 72 19.54 -1.49 -1.16
CA PRO A 72 18.66 -2.47 -1.80
C PRO A 72 17.41 -1.77 -2.33
N PHE A 73 17.10 -2.01 -3.59
CA PHE A 73 15.98 -1.39 -4.29
C PHE A 73 15.46 -2.32 -5.38
N GLN A 74 14.28 -2.01 -5.88
CA GLN A 74 13.66 -2.71 -7.00
C GLN A 74 13.07 -1.66 -7.96
N ILE A 75 13.14 -1.94 -9.25
CA ILE A 75 12.39 -1.20 -10.26
C ILE A 75 11.36 -2.18 -10.82
N ASP A 76 10.09 -1.86 -10.61
CA ASP A 76 8.95 -2.66 -11.05
C ASP A 76 8.32 -2.02 -12.29
N GLU A 77 8.28 -2.76 -13.40
CA GLU A 77 7.76 -2.29 -14.68
C GLU A 77 6.29 -2.70 -14.82
N GLN A 78 5.39 -1.73 -14.93
CA GLN A 78 3.98 -1.97 -15.18
C GLN A 78 3.75 -2.12 -16.70
N THR A 79 3.00 -3.13 -17.09
CA THR A 79 2.69 -3.41 -18.49
C THR A 79 1.20 -3.35 -18.74
N PHE A 80 0.81 -2.80 -19.89
CA PHE A 80 -0.58 -2.82 -20.33
C PHE A 80 -0.82 -4.01 -21.24
N GLY A 81 -1.77 -4.85 -20.88
CA GLY A 81 -2.06 -6.08 -21.63
C GLY A 81 -3.51 -6.51 -21.52
N PRO A 82 -3.93 -7.53 -22.29
CA PRO A 82 -5.27 -8.08 -22.22
C PRO A 82 -5.55 -8.63 -20.82
N ASN A 83 -6.75 -8.36 -20.30
CA ASN A 83 -7.24 -8.92 -19.05
C ASN A 83 -7.42 -10.45 -19.24
N PRO A 84 -6.73 -11.30 -18.46
CA PRO A 84 -6.79 -12.75 -18.62
C PRO A 84 -8.21 -13.34 -18.58
N LEU A 85 -9.14 -12.68 -17.88
CA LEU A 85 -10.52 -13.13 -17.72
C LEU A 85 -11.48 -12.54 -18.73
N LYS A 86 -11.20 -11.32 -19.20
CA LYS A 86 -11.98 -10.61 -20.21
C LYS A 86 -11.02 -10.15 -21.30
N PRO A 87 -10.57 -11.03 -22.22
CA PRO A 87 -9.54 -10.69 -23.20
C PRO A 87 -9.89 -9.51 -24.12
N SER A 88 -11.15 -9.10 -24.18
CA SER A 88 -11.64 -7.90 -24.86
C SER A 88 -11.32 -6.60 -24.13
N GLU A 89 -10.93 -6.66 -22.86
CA GLU A 89 -10.56 -5.54 -22.01
C GLU A 89 -9.05 -5.60 -21.74
N SER A 90 -8.39 -4.46 -21.68
CA SER A 90 -6.98 -4.38 -21.29
C SER A 90 -6.83 -3.76 -19.91
N LYS A 91 -5.78 -4.16 -19.18
CA LYS A 91 -5.45 -3.62 -17.86
C LYS A 91 -3.96 -3.54 -17.63
N TRP A 92 -3.58 -2.72 -16.67
CA TRP A 92 -2.21 -2.62 -16.19
C TRP A 92 -1.86 -3.76 -15.23
N MET A 93 -0.68 -4.35 -15.40
CA MET A 93 -0.16 -5.46 -14.59
C MET A 93 1.34 -5.30 -14.37
N TYR A 94 1.83 -5.53 -13.15
CA TYR A 94 3.27 -5.52 -12.85
C TYR A 94 4.02 -6.76 -13.34
N LEU A 95 3.28 -7.76 -13.81
CA LEU A 95 3.82 -9.05 -14.21
C LEU A 95 3.09 -9.53 -15.47
N ILE A 96 3.87 -9.92 -16.48
CA ILE A 96 3.39 -10.66 -17.62
C ILE A 96 3.44 -12.16 -17.28
N PRO A 97 2.33 -12.92 -17.38
CA PRO A 97 2.38 -14.36 -17.19
C PRO A 97 3.32 -14.98 -18.21
N GLU A 98 4.16 -15.90 -17.73
CA GLU A 98 5.09 -16.66 -18.57
C GLU A 98 4.42 -17.44 -19.71
N LEU A 99 3.09 -17.58 -19.72
CA LEU A 99 2.33 -18.16 -20.82
C LEU A 99 2.20 -17.21 -22.03
N TRP A 100 2.53 -15.94 -21.89
CA TRP A 100 2.62 -14.96 -22.99
C TRP A 100 3.97 -15.05 -23.75
N LYS A 101 4.75 -16.12 -23.52
CA LYS A 101 6.08 -16.42 -24.13
C LYS A 101 6.13 -16.36 -25.66
N SER A 102 5.01 -16.56 -26.35
CA SER A 102 4.87 -16.17 -27.75
C SER A 102 4.15 -14.84 -27.75
N ASP A 103 4.86 -13.72 -27.91
CA ASP A 103 4.31 -12.36 -27.99
C ASP A 103 3.47 -12.21 -29.28
N PRO A 104 2.14 -12.38 -29.26
CA PRO A 104 1.30 -12.24 -30.44
C PRO A 104 0.66 -10.84 -30.48
N ILE A 105 0.89 -10.02 -29.45
CA ILE A 105 0.05 -8.87 -29.08
C ILE A 105 0.89 -7.58 -28.98
N ASN A 106 2.23 -7.64 -29.17
CA ASN A 106 3.12 -6.48 -29.06
C ASN A 106 2.92 -5.81 -27.71
N ILE A 107 3.30 -6.48 -26.62
CA ILE A 107 3.23 -5.86 -25.30
C ILE A 107 4.26 -4.73 -25.25
N THR A 108 3.80 -3.51 -25.45
CA THR A 108 4.63 -2.32 -25.69
C THR A 108 5.41 -1.83 -24.47
N GLY A 109 5.21 -2.46 -23.30
CA GLY A 109 5.70 -1.99 -22.00
C GLY A 109 7.12 -2.44 -21.65
N HIS A 110 7.46 -3.74 -21.79
CA HIS A 110 8.77 -4.25 -21.38
C HIS A 110 9.90 -3.85 -22.34
N ASN A 111 10.35 -2.61 -22.25
CA ASN A 111 11.38 -2.05 -23.13
C ASN A 111 12.76 -1.99 -22.43
N GLY A 112 12.82 -2.28 -21.13
CA GLY A 112 14.05 -2.28 -20.32
C GLY A 112 14.63 -0.87 -20.10
N LEU A 113 13.85 0.16 -20.38
CA LEU A 113 14.11 1.56 -20.10
C LEU A 113 13.23 1.99 -18.94
N PHE A 114 13.71 2.99 -18.20
CA PHE A 114 12.98 3.59 -17.12
C PHE A 114 12.00 4.66 -17.66
N ASP A 115 10.70 4.37 -17.67
CA ASP A 115 9.64 5.21 -18.25
C ASP A 115 8.42 5.40 -17.32
N ASP A 116 7.34 5.99 -17.82
CA ASP A 116 6.16 6.35 -17.02
C ASP A 116 5.36 5.16 -16.49
N HIS A 117 5.78 3.93 -16.77
CA HIS A 117 5.16 2.71 -16.24
C HIS A 117 5.99 2.04 -15.15
N ASP A 118 7.15 2.57 -14.78
CA ASP A 118 7.98 2.00 -13.73
C ASP A 118 7.64 2.51 -12.32
N GLU A 119 8.02 1.72 -11.32
CA GLU A 119 8.05 2.13 -9.91
C GLU A 119 9.42 1.83 -9.31
N LEU A 120 10.07 2.83 -8.74
CA LEU A 120 11.24 2.66 -7.89
C LEU A 120 10.80 2.37 -6.46
N VAL A 121 11.22 1.22 -5.92
CA VAL A 121 10.80 0.70 -4.62
C VAL A 121 12.01 0.47 -3.72
N PHE A 122 11.96 0.98 -2.49
CA PHE A 122 12.97 0.76 -1.45
C PHE A 122 12.34 0.91 -0.05
N ILE A 123 13.09 0.65 1.01
CA ILE A 123 12.60 0.82 2.40
C ILE A 123 13.24 2.05 3.03
N LEU A 124 12.44 2.84 3.76
CA LEU A 124 12.88 4.11 4.37
C LEU A 124 14.08 3.93 5.31
N GLU A 125 14.14 2.82 6.05
CA GLU A 125 15.24 2.48 6.97
C GLU A 125 16.63 2.56 6.30
N ASP A 126 16.70 2.33 4.99
CA ASP A 126 17.96 2.31 4.22
C ASP A 126 18.50 3.67 3.84
N CYS A 127 17.67 4.69 3.92
CA CYS A 127 18.06 6.04 3.56
C CYS A 127 19.18 6.53 4.49
N GLY A 128 19.94 7.49 3.99
CA GLY A 128 21.08 8.05 4.70
C GLY A 128 20.89 9.52 5.06
N ALA A 129 22.00 10.11 5.49
CA ALA A 129 22.10 11.54 5.74
C ALA A 129 22.22 12.32 4.42
N LYS A 130 22.07 13.64 4.52
CA LYS A 130 22.36 14.53 3.40
C LYS A 130 23.84 14.49 3.03
N ALA A 131 24.15 14.22 1.77
CA ALA A 131 25.49 14.29 1.22
C ALA A 131 25.99 15.75 1.11
N PRO A 132 27.28 16.02 1.36
CA PRO A 132 27.84 17.34 1.14
C PRO A 132 27.83 17.69 -0.35
N GLN A 133 27.76 18.99 -0.66
CA GLN A 133 27.80 19.47 -2.03
C GLN A 133 29.04 18.97 -2.77
N GLY A 134 28.85 18.40 -3.97
CA GLY A 134 29.95 17.87 -4.79
C GLY A 134 30.44 16.49 -4.35
N ALA A 135 29.77 15.82 -3.41
CA ALA A 135 30.02 14.42 -3.11
C ALA A 135 29.89 13.58 -4.39
N TYR A 136 30.81 12.64 -4.56
CA TYR A 136 30.86 11.74 -5.70
C TYR A 136 31.16 10.33 -5.22
N LEU A 137 30.74 9.36 -6.04
CA LEU A 137 31.08 7.96 -5.91
C LEU A 137 32.20 7.65 -6.91
N GLU A 138 33.27 6.99 -6.46
CA GLU A 138 34.34 6.55 -7.38
C GLU A 138 34.18 5.06 -7.68
N LYS A 139 34.10 4.71 -8.97
CA LYS A 139 33.99 3.33 -9.46
C LYS A 139 34.95 3.10 -10.60
N GLN A 140 35.88 2.17 -10.42
CA GLN A 140 36.88 1.83 -11.44
C GLN A 140 37.64 3.06 -12.00
N GLY A 141 37.93 4.04 -11.15
CA GLY A 141 38.59 5.30 -11.53
C GLY A 141 37.68 6.34 -12.19
N ILE A 142 36.37 6.07 -12.32
CA ILE A 142 35.35 7.00 -12.81
C ILE A 142 34.66 7.66 -11.62
N LYS A 143 34.62 8.99 -11.62
CA LYS A 143 33.83 9.76 -10.65
C LYS A 143 32.40 9.89 -11.15
N LEU A 144 31.48 9.26 -10.43
CA LEU A 144 30.04 9.34 -10.65
C LEU A 144 29.46 10.36 -9.68
N VAL A 145 28.60 11.23 -10.19
CA VAL A 145 27.84 12.18 -9.39
C VAL A 145 26.38 11.74 -9.32
N PRO A 146 25.69 11.96 -8.19
CA PRO A 146 24.27 11.66 -8.11
C PRO A 146 23.50 12.49 -9.14
N LYS A 147 22.49 11.87 -9.72
CA LYS A 147 21.55 12.51 -10.65
C LYS A 147 20.40 13.15 -9.90
N ILE A 148 19.88 12.42 -8.91
CA ILE A 148 18.72 12.84 -8.11
C ILE A 148 19.06 12.66 -6.63
N GLU A 149 18.76 13.68 -5.83
CA GLU A 149 18.55 13.57 -4.39
C GLU A 149 17.06 13.39 -4.15
N ILE A 150 16.69 12.22 -3.63
CA ILE A 150 15.36 11.95 -3.10
C ILE A 150 15.37 12.37 -1.64
N ILE A 151 14.42 13.22 -1.27
CA ILE A 151 14.26 13.74 0.08
C ILE A 151 12.94 13.20 0.61
N LEU A 152 13.00 12.46 1.72
CA LEU A 152 11.84 11.96 2.43
C LEU A 152 11.71 12.71 3.74
N GLN A 153 10.60 13.40 3.93
CA GLN A 153 10.36 14.28 5.07
C GLN A 153 9.22 13.75 5.92
N ASP A 154 9.34 13.89 7.24
CA ASP A 154 8.23 13.65 8.14
C ASP A 154 7.08 14.63 7.81
N PRO A 155 5.83 14.16 7.64
CA PRO A 155 4.70 15.04 7.37
C PRO A 155 4.43 16.05 8.49
N ASP A 156 4.82 15.76 9.73
CA ASP A 156 4.62 16.63 10.89
C ASP A 156 5.82 17.52 11.20
N ASP A 157 7.00 17.16 10.70
CA ASP A 157 8.23 17.91 10.88
C ASP A 157 9.13 17.82 9.64
N ALA A 158 8.97 18.77 8.73
CA ALA A 158 9.75 18.82 7.49
C ALA A 158 11.27 18.95 7.72
N ALA A 159 11.73 19.34 8.92
CA ALA A 159 13.16 19.37 9.26
C ALA A 159 13.71 17.96 9.56
N ASN A 160 12.83 17.02 9.90
CA ASN A 160 13.15 15.62 10.06
C ASN A 160 13.09 14.94 8.70
N ALA A 161 14.25 14.69 8.11
CA ALA A 161 14.36 14.19 6.74
C ALA A 161 15.49 13.18 6.56
N VAL A 162 15.28 12.26 5.62
CA VAL A 162 16.27 11.25 5.20
C VAL A 162 16.44 11.30 3.68
N TYR A 163 17.58 10.80 3.19
CA TYR A 163 18.01 11.03 1.81
C TYR A 163 18.38 9.73 1.11
N ALA A 164 17.98 9.61 -0.15
CA ALA A 164 18.46 8.59 -1.07
C ALA A 164 18.95 9.25 -2.37
N TYR A 165 19.88 8.58 -3.05
CA TYR A 165 20.61 9.15 -4.17
C TYR A 165 20.56 8.21 -5.37
N VAL A 166 20.02 8.71 -6.48
CA VAL A 166 19.97 7.96 -7.74
C VAL A 166 21.23 8.24 -8.53
N PHE A 167 21.93 7.19 -8.94
CA PHE A 167 23.09 7.23 -9.81
C PHE A 167 22.78 6.52 -11.13
N LYS A 168 23.39 7.02 -12.21
CA LYS A 168 23.47 6.32 -13.50
C LYS A 168 24.90 5.84 -13.72
N SER A 169 25.08 4.54 -13.95
CA SER A 169 26.37 3.92 -14.17
C SER A 169 26.28 2.83 -15.23
N ALA A 170 27.18 2.87 -16.21
CA ALA A 170 27.34 1.76 -17.16
C ALA A 170 28.17 0.60 -16.57
N VAL A 171 28.80 0.80 -15.41
CA VAL A 171 29.50 -0.25 -14.68
C VAL A 171 28.43 -1.04 -13.93
N ALA A 172 28.23 -2.29 -14.34
CA ALA A 172 27.28 -3.19 -13.69
C ALA A 172 27.71 -3.45 -12.24
N GLU A 173 26.77 -3.35 -11.31
CA GLU A 173 27.00 -3.61 -9.90
C GLU A 173 25.94 -4.57 -9.36
N PRO A 174 26.31 -5.53 -8.49
CA PRO A 174 25.33 -6.36 -7.82
C PRO A 174 24.55 -5.50 -6.83
N ILE A 175 23.23 -5.43 -6.99
CA ILE A 175 22.34 -4.83 -5.99
C ILE A 175 22.48 -5.67 -4.71
N PRO A 176 22.69 -5.06 -3.53
CA PRO A 176 22.86 -5.83 -2.32
C PRO A 176 21.57 -6.56 -1.94
N ASP A 177 21.70 -7.84 -1.62
CA ASP A 177 20.62 -8.60 -0.97
C ASP A 177 20.51 -8.11 0.49
N LYS A 178 19.63 -7.14 0.81
CA LYS A 178 19.43 -6.79 2.25
C LYS A 178 18.60 -7.79 2.99
N TYR A 179 17.67 -8.40 2.28
CA TYR A 179 16.57 -9.09 2.89
C TYR A 179 16.71 -10.56 2.58
N GLU A 180 16.67 -11.38 3.62
CA GLU A 180 16.45 -12.82 3.48
C GLU A 180 14.99 -13.02 3.04
N PHE A 181 14.68 -12.66 1.80
CA PHE A 181 13.33 -12.53 1.27
C PHE A 181 13.15 -13.42 0.05
N ARG A 182 12.28 -14.41 0.17
CA ARG A 182 12.15 -15.45 -0.85
C ARG A 182 10.74 -15.99 -0.92
N TYR A 183 10.32 -16.29 -2.15
CA TYR A 183 9.11 -17.05 -2.41
C TYR A 183 9.45 -18.44 -2.93
N TYR A 184 8.69 -19.43 -2.48
CA TYR A 184 8.84 -20.85 -2.77
C TYR A 184 7.60 -21.36 -3.53
N PRO A 185 7.63 -21.34 -4.88
CA PRO A 185 6.44 -21.65 -5.68
C PRO A 185 5.85 -23.05 -5.48
N ALA A 186 6.67 -24.03 -5.12
CA ALA A 186 6.20 -25.40 -4.92
C ALA A 186 5.40 -25.57 -3.62
N GLN A 187 5.57 -24.64 -2.68
CA GLN A 187 4.88 -24.62 -1.39
C GLN A 187 3.83 -23.51 -1.31
N ASP A 188 3.75 -22.64 -2.32
CA ASP A 188 3.05 -21.34 -2.28
C ASP A 188 3.36 -20.57 -0.98
N SER A 189 4.65 -20.51 -0.61
CA SER A 189 5.10 -19.90 0.64
C SER A 189 6.10 -18.77 0.47
N LEU A 190 5.98 -17.78 1.35
CA LEU A 190 6.88 -16.65 1.50
C LEU A 190 7.68 -16.78 2.79
N SER A 191 8.97 -16.49 2.71
CA SER A 191 9.82 -16.47 3.88
C SER A 191 10.70 -15.24 3.87
N THR A 192 10.60 -14.46 4.94
CA THR A 192 11.42 -13.27 5.18
C THR A 192 12.34 -13.52 6.39
N LYS A 193 13.20 -12.57 6.77
CA LYS A 193 13.91 -12.64 8.05
C LYS A 193 12.95 -12.57 9.25
N ASN A 194 11.85 -11.83 9.13
CA ASN A 194 10.99 -11.44 10.25
C ASN A 194 9.69 -12.26 10.32
N TYR A 195 9.22 -12.78 9.18
CA TYR A 195 7.96 -13.52 9.11
C TYR A 195 8.00 -14.59 8.01
N GLY A 196 7.10 -15.58 8.12
CA GLY A 196 6.75 -16.52 7.08
C GLY A 196 5.24 -16.44 6.83
N LEU A 197 4.83 -16.79 5.61
CA LEU A 197 3.43 -16.81 5.23
C LEU A 197 3.22 -17.90 4.18
N ASP A 198 2.27 -18.81 4.41
CA ASP A 198 1.88 -19.83 3.43
C ASP A 198 0.47 -19.56 2.91
N LEU A 199 0.22 -19.93 1.66
CA LEU A 199 -1.07 -19.79 1.00
C LEU A 199 -1.66 -21.18 0.71
N ASP A 200 -2.97 -21.32 0.92
CA ASP A 200 -3.68 -22.57 0.64
C ASP A 200 -4.00 -22.75 -0.85
N ALA A 201 -4.61 -23.88 -1.19
CA ALA A 201 -5.00 -24.19 -2.58
C ALA A 201 -6.04 -23.21 -3.16
N ASN A 202 -6.72 -22.42 -2.33
CA ASN A 202 -7.68 -21.40 -2.74
C ASN A 202 -7.01 -20.01 -2.85
N GLY A 203 -5.71 -19.93 -2.53
CA GLY A 203 -4.92 -18.71 -2.58
C GLY A 203 -5.15 -17.75 -1.42
N THR A 204 -5.79 -18.23 -0.35
CA THR A 204 -5.96 -17.50 0.92
C THR A 204 -4.79 -17.77 1.87
N VAL A 205 -4.58 -16.88 2.84
CA VAL A 205 -3.53 -17.05 3.85
C VAL A 205 -3.91 -18.20 4.80
N ASP A 206 -2.99 -19.16 4.93
CA ASP A 206 -3.16 -20.39 5.71
C ASP A 206 -2.25 -20.40 6.95
N ASP A 207 -0.99 -20.02 6.79
CA ASP A 207 0.02 -19.99 7.87
C ASP A 207 0.59 -18.58 8.00
N ILE A 208 0.76 -18.11 9.25
CA ILE A 208 1.54 -16.91 9.55
C ILE A 208 2.47 -17.17 10.73
N VAL A 209 3.77 -17.11 10.46
CA VAL A 209 4.83 -17.24 11.46
C VAL A 209 5.52 -15.90 11.67
N ILE A 210 5.62 -15.43 12.92
CA ILE A 210 6.56 -14.36 13.29
C ILE A 210 7.84 -15.01 13.81
N LYS A 211 8.96 -14.70 13.16
CA LYS A 211 10.23 -15.39 13.38
C LYS A 211 11.00 -14.89 14.58
N SER A 212 11.80 -15.76 15.20
CA SER A 212 12.71 -15.36 16.29
C SER A 212 13.76 -14.33 15.79
N PRO A 213 14.12 -13.32 16.62
CA PRO A 213 13.72 -13.12 18.02
C PRO A 213 12.39 -12.37 18.20
N GLY A 214 11.81 -11.84 17.10
CA GLY A 214 10.61 -11.01 17.13
C GLY A 214 9.32 -11.78 17.43
N GLY A 215 9.31 -13.07 17.18
CA GLY A 215 8.23 -13.98 17.56
C GLY A 215 8.75 -15.25 18.23
N ASN A 216 8.11 -16.38 17.93
CA ASN A 216 8.44 -17.69 18.49
C ASN A 216 8.50 -18.81 17.44
N ASP A 217 8.54 -18.46 16.15
CA ASP A 217 8.60 -19.39 15.01
C ASP A 217 7.44 -20.40 14.95
N LYS A 218 6.29 -20.03 15.53
CA LYS A 218 5.06 -20.81 15.45
C LYS A 218 4.03 -20.11 14.59
N ASP A 219 3.28 -20.92 13.87
CA ASP A 219 2.11 -20.47 13.14
C ASP A 219 1.05 -19.96 14.11
N LEU A 220 0.54 -18.76 13.83
CA LEU A 220 -0.49 -18.08 14.60
C LEU A 220 -1.87 -18.18 13.98
N LEU A 221 -1.97 -18.45 12.67
CA LEU A 221 -3.23 -18.42 11.96
C LEU A 221 -3.84 -19.82 11.92
N ASP A 222 -5.15 -19.95 12.11
CA ASP A 222 -5.87 -21.15 11.68
C ASP A 222 -6.35 -20.94 10.25
N LYS A 223 -7.03 -19.82 10.01
CA LYS A 223 -7.57 -19.52 8.68
C LYS A 223 -7.90 -18.05 8.44
N LEU A 224 -7.66 -17.58 7.22
CA LEU A 224 -8.37 -16.42 6.67
C LEU A 224 -9.79 -16.84 6.24
N LYS A 225 -10.82 -16.34 6.92
CA LYS A 225 -12.22 -16.64 6.64
C LYS A 225 -12.84 -15.54 5.79
N ILE A 226 -13.41 -15.94 4.65
CA ILE A 226 -14.25 -15.08 3.81
C ILE A 226 -15.59 -15.79 3.66
N ARG A 227 -16.66 -15.20 4.18
CA ARG A 227 -17.99 -15.84 4.25
C ARG A 227 -19.08 -14.97 3.66
N PHE A 228 -20.02 -15.59 2.94
CA PHE A 228 -21.19 -14.93 2.35
C PHE A 228 -22.45 -15.67 2.78
N SER A 229 -23.47 -14.91 3.14
CA SER A 229 -24.83 -15.43 3.26
C SER A 229 -25.73 -14.69 2.28
N GLY A 230 -26.74 -15.38 1.77
CA GLY A 230 -27.64 -14.80 0.77
C GLY A 230 -28.70 -15.78 0.32
N ILE A 231 -29.32 -15.45 -0.82
CA ILE A 231 -30.24 -16.33 -1.52
C ILE A 231 -29.88 -16.45 -2.99
N LEU A 232 -30.16 -17.62 -3.56
CA LEU A 232 -30.25 -17.84 -5.00
C LEU A 232 -31.73 -17.82 -5.38
N ASP A 233 -32.12 -16.90 -6.26
CA ASP A 233 -33.48 -16.80 -6.75
C ASP A 233 -33.65 -17.56 -8.08
N PHE A 234 -34.25 -18.75 -8.00
CA PHE A 234 -34.62 -19.60 -9.14
C PHE A 234 -36.09 -19.41 -9.56
N SER A 235 -36.73 -18.28 -9.22
CA SER A 235 -38.20 -18.09 -9.07
C SER A 235 -38.77 -18.55 -7.72
N PHE A 236 -37.93 -19.15 -6.89
CA PHE A 236 -38.14 -19.36 -5.47
C PHE A 236 -36.78 -19.18 -4.77
N PRO A 237 -36.74 -18.57 -3.57
CA PRO A 237 -35.49 -18.31 -2.90
C PRO A 237 -34.93 -19.59 -2.27
N ILE A 238 -33.64 -19.85 -2.50
CA ILE A 238 -32.86 -20.88 -1.81
C ILE A 238 -31.77 -20.18 -1.01
N GLU A 239 -31.71 -20.41 0.30
CA GLU A 239 -30.62 -19.88 1.12
C GLU A 239 -29.28 -20.48 0.69
N VAL A 240 -28.27 -19.62 0.59
CA VAL A 240 -26.90 -20.02 0.26
C VAL A 240 -25.94 -19.47 1.31
N LEU A 241 -25.00 -20.32 1.69
CA LEU A 241 -23.87 -20.00 2.55
C LEU A 241 -22.61 -20.38 1.80
N VAL A 242 -21.76 -19.40 1.54
CA VAL A 242 -20.44 -19.57 0.90
C VAL A 242 -19.37 -19.34 1.94
N LYS A 243 -18.35 -20.19 1.95
CA LYS A 243 -17.23 -20.15 2.88
C LYS A 243 -15.90 -20.09 2.15
N GLU A 244 -14.82 -19.96 2.89
CA GLU A 244 -13.48 -19.81 2.32
C GLU A 244 -13.04 -20.98 1.43
N HIS A 245 -13.52 -22.21 1.68
CA HIS A 245 -13.24 -23.36 0.81
C HIS A 245 -14.05 -23.40 -0.50
N ASP A 246 -15.06 -22.53 -0.64
CA ASP A 246 -15.88 -22.41 -1.84
C ASP A 246 -15.23 -21.43 -2.83
N PHE A 247 -14.10 -20.83 -2.48
CA PHE A 247 -13.32 -20.03 -3.39
C PHE A 247 -12.46 -20.91 -4.29
N TYR A 248 -12.40 -20.53 -5.57
CA TYR A 248 -11.55 -21.16 -6.56
C TYR A 248 -10.53 -20.16 -7.07
N LEU A 249 -9.25 -20.56 -7.00
CA LEU A 249 -8.14 -19.81 -7.56
C LEU A 249 -7.91 -20.24 -9.01
N PHE A 250 -7.89 -19.28 -9.93
CA PHE A 250 -7.46 -19.58 -11.30
C PHE A 250 -5.97 -19.99 -11.29
N PRO A 251 -5.58 -21.07 -11.99
CA PRO A 251 -4.29 -21.76 -11.81
C PRO A 251 -3.04 -20.97 -12.23
N GLU A 252 -3.19 -19.77 -12.77
CA GLU A 252 -2.06 -18.94 -13.21
C GLU A 252 -1.67 -17.95 -12.11
N ILE A 253 -0.60 -18.31 -11.38
CA ILE A 253 0.05 -17.44 -10.41
C ILE A 253 1.34 -16.90 -11.03
N ILE A 254 1.53 -15.58 -10.99
CA ILE A 254 2.76 -14.94 -11.44
C ILE A 254 3.44 -14.31 -10.23
N VAL A 255 4.73 -14.62 -10.06
CA VAL A 255 5.54 -14.20 -8.92
C VAL A 255 6.99 -13.94 -9.33
N THR A 256 7.65 -13.04 -8.63
CA THR A 256 9.11 -12.79 -8.74
C THR A 256 9.84 -13.58 -7.64
N PRO A 257 10.35 -14.81 -7.85
CA PRO A 257 10.70 -15.72 -6.74
C PRO A 257 11.90 -15.29 -5.87
N LYS A 258 12.70 -14.32 -6.33
CA LYS A 258 13.82 -13.73 -5.60
C LYS A 258 13.84 -12.20 -5.78
N PRO A 259 12.86 -11.49 -5.22
CA PRO A 259 12.80 -10.05 -5.33
C PRO A 259 13.82 -9.40 -4.40
N VAL A 260 14.30 -8.20 -4.74
CA VAL A 260 15.26 -7.48 -3.88
C VAL A 260 14.53 -6.83 -2.71
N VAL A 261 13.36 -6.23 -2.95
CA VAL A 261 12.58 -5.53 -1.92
C VAL A 261 11.15 -6.05 -1.85
N ARG A 262 10.47 -6.19 -2.99
CA ARG A 262 9.02 -6.45 -3.04
C ARG A 262 8.69 -7.66 -3.91
N LEU A 263 7.95 -8.61 -3.36
CA LEU A 263 7.32 -9.66 -4.15
C LEU A 263 5.94 -9.17 -4.59
N ILE A 264 5.62 -9.30 -5.87
CA ILE A 264 4.26 -9.09 -6.36
C ILE A 264 3.68 -10.46 -6.73
N ARG A 265 2.47 -10.74 -6.24
CA ARG A 265 1.64 -11.87 -6.62
C ARG A 265 0.37 -11.32 -7.24
N TYR A 266 -0.05 -11.90 -8.36
CA TYR A 266 -1.33 -11.62 -8.97
C TYR A 266 -2.11 -12.94 -9.07
N SER A 267 -3.36 -12.91 -8.63
CA SER A 267 -4.28 -14.04 -8.59
C SER A 267 -5.69 -13.62 -9.02
N VAL A 268 -6.52 -14.58 -9.43
CA VAL A 268 -7.95 -14.36 -9.64
C VAL A 268 -8.71 -15.34 -8.79
N MET A 269 -9.66 -14.82 -8.01
CA MET A 269 -10.57 -15.61 -7.17
C MET A 269 -11.98 -15.56 -7.76
N THR A 270 -12.72 -16.65 -7.62
CA THR A 270 -14.15 -16.75 -7.99
C THR A 270 -14.85 -17.70 -7.01
N LEU A 271 -16.19 -17.66 -6.95
CA LEU A 271 -16.95 -18.59 -6.11
C LEU A 271 -17.31 -19.86 -6.87
N LYS A 272 -17.38 -20.95 -6.12
CA LYS A 272 -17.81 -22.27 -6.56
C LYS A 272 -18.99 -22.72 -5.69
N LEU A 273 -20.12 -23.04 -6.31
CA LEU A 273 -21.29 -23.61 -5.63
C LEU A 273 -21.47 -25.07 -6.05
N GLY A 274 -21.14 -26.01 -5.16
CA GLY A 274 -21.05 -27.42 -5.54
C GLY A 274 -19.96 -27.62 -6.60
N ASP A 275 -20.31 -28.08 -7.80
CA ASP A 275 -19.36 -28.23 -8.91
C ASP A 275 -19.39 -27.06 -9.91
N TYR A 276 -20.23 -26.05 -9.68
CA TYR A 276 -20.41 -24.92 -10.61
C TYR A 276 -19.53 -23.73 -10.23
N ILE A 277 -18.77 -23.19 -11.18
CA ILE A 277 -17.92 -22.00 -11.00
C ILE A 277 -18.65 -20.76 -11.55
N ILE A 278 -18.77 -19.71 -10.75
CA ILE A 278 -19.47 -18.47 -11.12
C ILE A 278 -18.46 -17.43 -11.63
N ASN A 279 -18.12 -17.49 -12.91
CA ASN A 279 -17.11 -16.61 -13.49
C ASN A 279 -17.50 -15.13 -13.47
N GLU A 280 -18.80 -14.83 -13.41
CA GLU A 280 -19.35 -13.47 -13.37
C GLU A 280 -18.90 -12.69 -12.14
N ILE A 281 -18.61 -13.38 -11.04
CA ILE A 281 -18.10 -12.79 -9.79
C ILE A 281 -16.60 -13.08 -9.59
N ALA A 282 -15.88 -13.40 -10.66
CA ALA A 282 -14.44 -13.54 -10.62
C ALA A 282 -13.78 -12.15 -10.48
N PHE A 283 -12.87 -12.00 -9.52
CA PHE A 283 -12.18 -10.74 -9.28
C PHE A 283 -10.67 -10.94 -9.09
N PRO A 284 -9.87 -9.97 -9.56
CA PRO A 284 -8.43 -10.00 -9.36
C PRO A 284 -8.08 -9.67 -7.91
N VAL A 285 -7.05 -10.35 -7.40
CA VAL A 285 -6.38 -10.04 -6.14
C VAL A 285 -4.90 -9.88 -6.42
N THR A 286 -4.39 -8.68 -6.14
CA THR A 286 -2.97 -8.35 -6.17
C THR A 286 -2.45 -8.33 -4.75
N THR A 287 -1.40 -9.10 -4.51
CA THR A 287 -0.69 -9.10 -3.24
C THR A 287 0.71 -8.56 -3.44
N LYS A 288 1.10 -7.60 -2.62
CA LYS A 288 2.46 -7.07 -2.57
C LYS A 288 3.05 -7.46 -1.24
N PHE A 289 4.24 -8.02 -1.21
CA PHE A 289 4.94 -8.35 0.03
C PHE A 289 6.25 -7.59 0.12
N TYR A 290 6.52 -7.06 1.30
CA TYR A 290 7.72 -6.34 1.68
C TYR A 290 8.39 -7.07 2.86
N PRO A 291 9.61 -6.69 3.27
CA PRO A 291 10.33 -7.38 4.34
C PRO A 291 9.67 -7.34 5.72
N TYR A 292 8.75 -6.39 5.94
CA TYR A 292 8.03 -6.20 7.21
C TYR A 292 6.51 -6.08 7.03
N SER A 293 6.01 -6.07 5.80
CA SER A 293 4.60 -5.78 5.53
C SER A 293 4.10 -6.44 4.25
N GLY A 294 2.80 -6.38 4.01
CA GLY A 294 2.21 -6.72 2.73
C GLY A 294 0.88 -6.03 2.52
N ASP A 295 0.50 -5.87 1.25
CA ASP A 295 -0.81 -5.38 0.83
C ASP A 295 -1.57 -6.52 0.18
N ILE A 296 -2.83 -6.71 0.56
CA ILE A 296 -3.79 -7.60 -0.12
C ILE A 296 -4.88 -6.69 -0.68
N VAL A 297 -4.88 -6.51 -2.00
CA VAL A 297 -5.80 -5.60 -2.69
C VAL A 297 -6.52 -6.34 -3.79
N GLY A 298 -7.84 -6.35 -3.72
CA GLY A 298 -8.69 -6.99 -4.72
C GLY A 298 -10.15 -6.64 -4.50
N GLY A 299 -10.99 -7.27 -5.30
CA GLY A 299 -12.44 -7.12 -5.20
C GLY A 299 -13.10 -6.71 -6.50
N THR A 300 -14.41 -6.60 -6.44
CA THR A 300 -15.28 -6.21 -7.53
C THR A 300 -16.52 -5.52 -6.99
N SER A 301 -17.00 -4.52 -7.73
CA SER A 301 -18.39 -4.10 -7.56
C SER A 301 -19.28 -5.21 -8.10
N LEU A 302 -20.36 -5.51 -7.39
CA LEU A 302 -21.34 -6.51 -7.79
C LEU A 302 -22.65 -5.78 -8.07
N ALA A 303 -22.81 -5.35 -9.33
CA ALA A 303 -24.08 -4.81 -9.79
C ALA A 303 -25.10 -5.96 -9.96
N PRO A 304 -26.42 -5.69 -10.00
CA PRO A 304 -27.43 -6.73 -10.14
C PRO A 304 -27.20 -7.64 -11.37
N GLU A 305 -26.58 -7.12 -12.42
CA GLU A 305 -26.18 -7.86 -13.62
C GLU A 305 -25.01 -8.84 -13.40
N ASP A 306 -24.05 -8.50 -12.53
CA ASP A 306 -22.90 -9.37 -12.23
C ASP A 306 -23.29 -10.54 -11.30
N LEU A 307 -24.43 -10.41 -10.63
CA LEU A 307 -25.02 -11.43 -9.77
C LEU A 307 -25.99 -12.37 -10.50
N ARG A 308 -26.13 -12.21 -11.82
CA ARG A 308 -26.95 -13.08 -12.67
C ARG A 308 -26.06 -14.07 -13.42
N PHE A 309 -26.34 -15.36 -13.25
CA PHE A 309 -25.63 -16.44 -13.94
C PHE A 309 -26.62 -17.52 -14.38
N TYR A 310 -26.20 -18.39 -15.31
CA TYR A 310 -27.06 -19.44 -15.85
C TYR A 310 -26.67 -20.81 -15.30
N TYR A 311 -27.60 -21.45 -14.60
CA TYR A 311 -27.46 -22.82 -14.12
C TYR A 311 -28.47 -23.72 -14.83
N ASN A 312 -27.98 -24.69 -15.62
CA ASN A 312 -28.82 -25.57 -16.46
C ASN A 312 -29.88 -24.80 -17.29
N ASP A 313 -29.44 -23.77 -18.01
CA ASP A 313 -30.27 -22.87 -18.85
C ASP A 313 -31.32 -22.04 -18.09
N VAL A 314 -31.30 -22.05 -16.75
CA VAL A 314 -32.12 -21.17 -15.90
C VAL A 314 -31.28 -19.99 -15.44
N GLU A 315 -31.77 -18.78 -15.66
CA GLU A 315 -31.19 -17.57 -15.09
C GLU A 315 -31.43 -17.57 -13.57
N VAL A 316 -30.35 -17.43 -12.82
CA VAL A 316 -30.34 -17.39 -11.36
C VAL A 316 -29.79 -16.04 -10.94
N MET A 317 -30.49 -15.36 -10.02
CA MET A 317 -29.97 -14.15 -9.39
C MET A 317 -29.48 -14.47 -7.98
N MET A 318 -28.22 -14.14 -7.69
CA MET A 318 -27.69 -14.16 -6.33
C MET A 318 -28.01 -12.85 -5.62
N ILE A 319 -28.53 -12.91 -4.40
CA ILE A 319 -28.73 -11.75 -3.54
C ILE A 319 -27.91 -11.96 -2.28
N LEU A 320 -26.96 -11.05 -2.03
CA LEU A 320 -26.06 -11.12 -0.89
C LEU A 320 -26.68 -10.42 0.32
N HIS A 321 -26.76 -11.11 1.45
CA HIS A 321 -27.26 -10.57 2.72
C HIS A 321 -26.15 -10.09 3.63
N SER A 322 -25.04 -10.83 3.73
CA SER A 322 -23.92 -10.43 4.58
C SER A 322 -22.62 -11.00 4.07
N VAL A 323 -21.53 -10.27 4.30
CA VAL A 323 -20.16 -10.69 3.99
C VAL A 323 -19.31 -10.50 5.22
N ARG A 324 -18.53 -11.51 5.59
CA ARG A 324 -17.51 -11.38 6.63
C ARG A 324 -16.14 -11.69 6.05
N GLU A 325 -15.18 -10.85 6.40
CA GLU A 325 -13.75 -11.12 6.23
C GLU A 325 -13.11 -11.07 7.61
N SER A 326 -12.54 -12.19 8.05
CA SER A 326 -11.96 -12.31 9.39
C SER A 326 -10.75 -13.24 9.44
N TRP A 327 -9.85 -12.96 10.37
CA TRP A 327 -8.63 -13.71 10.59
C TRP A 327 -8.82 -14.51 11.86
N ASP A 328 -8.94 -15.83 11.73
CA ASP A 328 -9.04 -16.73 12.86
C ASP A 328 -7.66 -17.21 13.27
N TYR A 329 -7.30 -16.97 14.53
CA TYR A 329 -6.03 -17.45 15.06
C TYR A 329 -6.20 -18.82 15.72
N ASN A 330 -5.10 -19.57 15.77
CA ASN A 330 -5.04 -20.86 16.42
C ASN A 330 -4.56 -20.73 17.89
N GLU A 331 -4.45 -21.87 18.59
CA GLU A 331 -4.08 -21.91 20.01
C GLU A 331 -2.70 -21.30 20.34
N ASN A 332 -1.81 -21.12 19.37
CA ASN A 332 -0.52 -20.48 19.60
C ASN A 332 -0.67 -18.98 19.90
N ALA A 333 -1.77 -18.34 19.49
CA ALA A 333 -2.07 -16.95 19.82
C ALA A 333 -2.52 -16.75 21.29
N VAL A 334 -2.78 -17.82 22.04
CA VAL A 334 -3.19 -17.72 23.44
C VAL A 334 -2.17 -16.94 24.28
N GLY A 335 -2.66 -15.93 25.02
CA GLY A 335 -1.85 -15.00 25.80
C GLY A 335 -1.46 -13.72 25.06
N MET A 336 -1.79 -13.60 23.77
CA MET A 336 -1.75 -12.32 23.06
C MET A 336 -2.92 -11.42 23.46
N LYS A 337 -2.86 -10.16 23.04
CA LYS A 337 -3.94 -9.19 23.15
C LYS A 337 -4.35 -8.66 21.79
N PHE A 338 -5.64 -8.39 21.65
CA PHE A 338 -6.23 -7.73 20.50
C PHE A 338 -6.63 -6.30 20.84
N TYR A 339 -6.08 -5.33 20.10
CA TYR A 339 -6.36 -3.90 20.22
C TYR A 339 -6.99 -3.35 18.95
N ASN A 340 -7.88 -2.36 19.08
CA ASN A 340 -8.37 -1.50 17.98
C ASN A 340 -8.64 -0.08 18.51
N GLU A 341 -9.35 0.77 17.76
CA GLU A 341 -9.70 2.14 18.18
C GLU A 341 -10.65 2.21 19.38
N PHE A 342 -11.47 1.17 19.57
CA PHE A 342 -12.65 1.18 20.43
C PHE A 342 -12.53 0.30 21.68
N ASN A 343 -11.42 -0.42 21.84
CA ASN A 343 -11.17 -1.31 22.97
C ASN A 343 -9.85 -0.98 23.68
N ASN A 344 -9.63 -1.55 24.87
CA ASN A 344 -8.39 -1.36 25.64
C ASN A 344 -7.58 -2.66 25.79
N GLY A 345 -7.63 -3.52 24.76
CA GLY A 345 -6.96 -4.82 24.75
C GLY A 345 -7.84 -5.95 25.26
N LEU A 346 -8.47 -6.69 24.35
CA LEU A 346 -9.12 -7.96 24.64
C LEU A 346 -8.06 -9.04 24.80
N ASN A 347 -8.28 -10.02 25.67
CA ASN A 347 -7.36 -11.14 25.80
C ASN A 347 -7.69 -12.16 24.73
N ILE A 348 -6.67 -12.81 24.19
CA ILE A 348 -6.85 -14.02 23.40
C ILE A 348 -6.55 -15.18 24.33
N ASP A 349 -7.58 -15.75 24.94
CA ASP A 349 -7.48 -16.85 25.92
C ASP A 349 -8.49 -17.98 25.68
N GLY A 350 -9.25 -17.91 24.59
CA GLY A 350 -10.27 -18.89 24.24
C GLY A 350 -11.55 -18.73 25.05
N LEU A 351 -11.77 -17.57 25.69
CA LEU A 351 -12.99 -17.25 26.42
C LEU A 351 -13.68 -16.03 25.78
N SER A 352 -15.00 -16.10 25.68
CA SER A 352 -15.77 -15.06 25.01
C SER A 352 -15.71 -13.74 25.78
N ASP A 353 -15.15 -12.73 25.13
CA ASP A 353 -15.09 -11.36 25.61
C ASP A 353 -16.16 -10.47 24.95
N PRO A 354 -16.76 -9.51 25.69
CA PRO A 354 -17.63 -8.51 25.09
C PRO A 354 -16.79 -7.52 24.27
N ALA A 355 -16.81 -7.67 22.95
CA ALA A 355 -16.16 -6.74 22.03
C ALA A 355 -17.08 -5.59 21.61
N VAL A 356 -16.50 -4.40 21.45
CA VAL A 356 -17.18 -3.25 20.84
C VAL A 356 -17.20 -3.44 19.32
N LYS A 357 -18.39 -3.54 18.74
CA LYS A 357 -18.59 -3.80 17.30
C LYS A 357 -18.55 -2.56 16.40
N SER A 358 -18.10 -1.42 16.91
CA SER A 358 -18.12 -0.14 16.18
C SER A 358 -17.06 -0.07 15.09
N VAL A 359 -17.41 0.46 13.91
CA VAL A 359 -16.49 0.76 12.80
C VAL A 359 -16.71 2.22 12.37
N ASN A 360 -15.63 2.94 12.06
CA ASN A 360 -15.74 4.26 11.44
C ASN A 360 -16.04 4.11 9.94
N LEU A 361 -16.95 4.91 9.40
CA LEU A 361 -17.28 4.92 7.96
C LEU A 361 -16.76 6.20 7.27
N PRO A 362 -16.12 6.12 6.08
CA PRO A 362 -15.72 4.90 5.36
C PRO A 362 -14.72 4.08 6.15
N VAL A 363 -14.70 2.76 5.90
CA VAL A 363 -13.88 1.85 6.71
C VAL A 363 -12.41 2.15 6.46
N ASN A 364 -11.75 2.67 7.49
CA ASN A 364 -10.31 2.85 7.59
C ASN A 364 -9.93 2.53 9.03
N SER A 365 -10.05 1.25 9.37
CA SER A 365 -9.93 0.75 10.73
C SER A 365 -8.70 -0.09 10.90
N TRP A 366 -8.05 0.03 12.06
CA TRP A 366 -6.86 -0.74 12.39
C TRP A 366 -7.09 -1.69 13.56
N ASP A 367 -6.34 -2.78 13.53
CA ASP A 367 -6.22 -3.67 14.67
C ASP A 367 -4.74 -4.07 14.90
N LEU A 368 -4.44 -4.41 16.15
CA LEU A 368 -3.13 -4.85 16.59
C LEU A 368 -3.29 -6.08 17.47
N THR A 369 -2.78 -7.20 16.98
CA THR A 369 -2.67 -8.44 17.75
C THR A 369 -1.22 -8.61 18.22
N THR A 370 -0.97 -8.65 19.53
CA THR A 370 0.40 -8.61 20.06
C THR A 370 0.59 -9.41 21.34
N GLY A 371 1.76 -10.03 21.50
CA GLY A 371 2.15 -10.76 22.70
C GLY A 371 3.61 -11.21 22.65
N ASN A 372 3.95 -12.25 23.43
CA ASN A 372 5.29 -12.84 23.40
C ASN A 372 5.59 -13.60 22.09
N GLN A 373 4.53 -13.93 21.36
CA GLN A 373 4.50 -14.55 20.05
C GLN A 373 4.93 -13.61 18.92
N GLY A 374 4.95 -12.30 19.17
CA GLY A 374 5.18 -11.26 18.16
C GLY A 374 4.00 -10.30 18.04
N SER A 375 4.02 -9.45 17.01
CA SER A 375 2.97 -8.48 16.74
C SER A 375 2.55 -8.46 15.28
N ILE A 376 1.24 -8.48 15.02
CA ILE A 376 0.62 -8.25 13.72
C ILE A 376 -0.23 -6.99 13.84
N PHE A 377 0.07 -5.98 13.03
CA PHE A 377 -0.74 -4.79 12.88
C PHE A 377 -1.42 -4.83 11.50
N LYS A 378 -2.73 -4.61 11.47
CA LYS A 378 -3.52 -4.61 10.22
C LYS A 378 -4.28 -3.30 10.11
N ILE A 379 -4.44 -2.83 8.88
CA ILE A 379 -5.35 -1.73 8.55
C ILE A 379 -6.21 -2.13 7.36
N ALA A 380 -7.52 -2.03 7.54
CA ALA A 380 -8.53 -2.40 6.56
C ALA A 380 -9.17 -1.14 5.96
N ARG A 381 -9.19 -1.04 4.63
CA ARG A 381 -9.59 0.17 3.88
C ARG A 381 -10.65 -0.12 2.82
N PHE A 382 -11.91 -0.21 3.22
CA PHE A 382 -13.01 -0.48 2.30
C PHE A 382 -13.65 0.83 1.82
N LYS A 383 -13.73 0.98 0.50
CA LYS A 383 -14.08 2.23 -0.19
C LYS A 383 -15.59 2.43 -0.31
N GLU A 384 -16.32 1.34 -0.51
CA GLU A 384 -17.72 1.43 -0.90
C GLU A 384 -18.69 1.23 0.27
N GLN A 385 -19.61 2.19 0.41
CA GLN A 385 -20.68 2.20 1.42
C GLN A 385 -22.03 1.85 0.80
N LYS A 386 -22.04 0.92 -0.16
CA LYS A 386 -23.32 0.37 -0.60
C LYS A 386 -23.96 -0.35 0.59
N TRP A 387 -23.19 -1.16 1.33
CA TRP A 387 -23.64 -1.95 2.48
C TRP A 387 -24.54 -1.20 3.47
N GLY A 388 -25.54 -1.93 3.96
CA GLY A 388 -26.54 -1.46 4.91
C GLY A 388 -26.01 -1.16 6.30
N GLY A 389 -25.00 -1.92 6.74
CA GLY A 389 -24.28 -1.75 7.99
C GLY A 389 -22.93 -2.44 7.96
N VAL A 390 -21.98 -1.94 8.76
CA VAL A 390 -20.64 -2.49 8.90
C VAL A 390 -20.29 -2.54 10.38
N GLU A 391 -19.83 -3.70 10.84
CA GLU A 391 -19.44 -3.95 12.23
C GLU A 391 -18.03 -4.55 12.31
N LEU A 392 -17.35 -4.30 13.42
CA LEU A 392 -16.17 -5.07 13.78
C LEU A 392 -16.64 -6.45 14.21
N TYR A 393 -15.99 -7.46 13.64
CA TYR A 393 -16.16 -8.83 14.05
C TYR A 393 -15.05 -9.19 15.03
N TYR A 394 -15.43 -9.80 16.16
CA TYR A 394 -14.51 -10.39 17.12
C TYR A 394 -15.15 -11.62 17.77
N TRP A 395 -14.39 -12.72 17.87
CA TRP A 395 -14.83 -13.93 18.55
C TRP A 395 -13.64 -14.69 19.16
N ASP A 396 -13.67 -14.92 20.47
CA ASP A 396 -12.68 -15.73 21.18
C ASP A 396 -13.39 -16.84 21.95
N ASN A 397 -13.29 -18.09 21.49
CA ASN A 397 -13.95 -19.22 22.13
C ASN A 397 -13.32 -20.55 21.71
N GLN A 398 -12.60 -21.18 22.63
CA GLN A 398 -11.98 -22.48 22.40
C GLN A 398 -12.99 -23.63 22.18
N LYS A 399 -14.28 -23.41 22.45
CA LYS A 399 -15.36 -24.36 22.13
C LYS A 399 -15.89 -24.18 20.70
N GLY A 400 -15.33 -23.24 19.94
CA GLY A 400 -15.73 -22.90 18.58
C GLY A 400 -16.96 -22.02 18.51
N GLY A 401 -17.56 -22.03 17.33
CA GLY A 401 -18.72 -21.21 16.97
C GLY A 401 -18.29 -19.82 16.50
N GLN A 402 -19.23 -18.89 16.41
CA GLN A 402 -18.97 -17.55 15.91
C GLN A 402 -20.00 -16.54 16.43
N ALA A 403 -19.60 -15.27 16.48
CA ALA A 403 -20.42 -14.18 17.01
C ALA A 403 -21.65 -13.83 16.16
N ASP A 404 -21.68 -14.34 14.93
CA ASP A 404 -22.58 -13.96 13.83
C ASP A 404 -23.30 -15.20 13.27
N SER A 405 -23.52 -16.21 14.12
CA SER A 405 -24.14 -17.47 13.73
C SER A 405 -25.57 -17.35 13.20
N ALA A 406 -26.23 -16.23 13.47
CA ALA A 406 -27.51 -15.88 12.85
C ALA A 406 -27.41 -15.69 11.32
N TYR A 407 -26.23 -15.33 10.81
CA TYR A 407 -25.99 -15.10 9.38
C TYR A 407 -25.28 -16.29 8.72
N PHE A 408 -24.32 -16.92 9.41
CA PHE A 408 -23.45 -17.95 8.82
C PHE A 408 -23.56 -19.33 9.50
N GLY A 409 -24.59 -19.57 10.32
CA GLY A 409 -24.78 -20.83 11.05
C GLY A 409 -23.80 -21.02 12.21
N ASN A 410 -23.75 -22.21 12.82
CA ASN A 410 -22.80 -22.50 13.91
C ASN A 410 -21.52 -23.20 13.43
N GLU A 411 -21.40 -23.43 12.12
CA GLU A 411 -20.27 -24.17 11.57
C GLU A 411 -19.02 -23.31 11.58
N ASP A 412 -18.01 -23.86 12.24
CA ASP A 412 -16.68 -23.32 12.27
C ASP A 412 -15.78 -24.15 11.36
N SER A 413 -14.94 -23.48 10.59
CA SER A 413 -14.05 -24.10 9.63
C SER A 413 -12.61 -23.97 10.13
N GLY A 414 -11.76 -24.92 9.79
CA GLY A 414 -10.44 -25.06 10.43
C GLY A 414 -10.50 -26.08 11.57
N ASP A 415 -9.93 -25.75 12.73
CA ASP A 415 -9.85 -26.68 13.87
C ASP A 415 -11.13 -26.73 14.75
N MET A 416 -12.16 -25.97 14.36
CA MET A 416 -13.43 -25.77 15.07
C MET A 416 -13.29 -25.10 16.43
N LYS A 417 -12.20 -24.39 16.67
CA LYS A 417 -12.01 -23.45 17.76
C LYS A 417 -11.81 -22.07 17.13
N SER A 418 -12.05 -21.02 17.91
CA SER A 418 -11.64 -19.68 17.52
C SER A 418 -10.84 -19.04 18.63
N PHE A 419 -9.68 -18.51 18.28
CA PHE A 419 -8.89 -17.70 19.20
C PHE A 419 -8.79 -16.29 18.65
N GLY A 420 -9.50 -15.35 19.30
CA GLY A 420 -9.50 -13.95 18.88
C GLY A 420 -9.75 -13.70 17.38
N ASP A 421 -10.65 -14.46 16.76
CA ASP A 421 -11.06 -14.29 15.35
C ASP A 421 -11.56 -12.86 15.16
N ASN A 422 -10.92 -12.10 14.28
CA ASN A 422 -11.14 -10.66 14.18
C ASN A 422 -11.20 -10.19 12.72
N GLY A 423 -12.08 -9.24 12.45
CA GLY A 423 -12.27 -8.73 11.10
C GLY A 423 -13.44 -7.76 10.98
N VAL A 424 -14.08 -7.77 9.80
CA VAL A 424 -15.18 -6.87 9.47
C VAL A 424 -16.37 -7.66 8.94
N LEU A 425 -17.56 -7.33 9.45
CA LEU A 425 -18.84 -7.88 9.02
C LEU A 425 -19.64 -6.79 8.30
N PHE A 426 -19.94 -7.03 7.03
CA PHE A 426 -20.82 -6.23 6.21
C PHE A 426 -22.21 -6.86 6.17
N MET A 427 -23.24 -6.05 6.36
CA MET A 427 -24.64 -6.47 6.32
C MET A 427 -25.37 -5.65 5.28
N ASN A 428 -26.14 -6.31 4.42
CA ASN A 428 -26.95 -5.68 3.41
C ASN A 428 -28.25 -5.12 4.01
N LYS A 429 -28.80 -4.07 3.39
CA LYS A 429 -30.18 -3.64 3.67
C LYS A 429 -31.18 -4.47 2.86
N PRO A 430 -32.43 -4.65 3.33
CA PRO A 430 -33.45 -5.36 2.58
C PRO A 430 -33.79 -4.78 1.19
N ASP A 431 -33.51 -3.50 0.95
CA ASP A 431 -33.86 -2.74 -0.26
C ASP A 431 -32.65 -2.42 -1.17
N GLN A 432 -31.53 -3.09 -0.96
CA GLN A 432 -30.28 -2.78 -1.65
C GLN A 432 -29.88 -3.89 -2.62
N ASP A 433 -29.90 -3.55 -3.92
CA ASP A 433 -29.75 -4.50 -5.02
C ASP A 433 -28.28 -4.67 -5.51
N SER A 434 -27.36 -3.85 -5.02
CA SER A 434 -25.93 -3.94 -5.37
C SER A 434 -25.06 -3.85 -4.12
N VAL A 435 -24.00 -4.65 -4.09
CA VAL A 435 -23.01 -4.67 -3.01
C VAL A 435 -21.61 -4.71 -3.62
N THR A 436 -20.59 -4.63 -2.79
CA THR A 436 -19.21 -4.79 -3.25
C THR A 436 -18.47 -5.79 -2.42
N LEU A 437 -17.67 -6.60 -3.10
CA LEU A 437 -16.67 -7.42 -2.45
C LEU A 437 -15.33 -6.69 -2.61
N GLU A 438 -14.66 -6.40 -1.50
CA GLU A 438 -13.39 -5.69 -1.50
C GLU A 438 -12.45 -6.44 -0.58
N LEU A 439 -11.23 -6.73 -1.03
CA LEU A 439 -10.12 -7.10 -0.14
C LEU A 439 -9.20 -5.89 -0.13
N ASN A 440 -9.04 -5.22 1.00
CA ASN A 440 -8.12 -4.09 1.07
C ASN A 440 -7.48 -3.99 2.44
N TYR A 441 -6.41 -4.76 2.60
CA TYR A 441 -5.65 -4.84 3.83
C TYR A 441 -4.20 -4.46 3.58
N THR A 442 -3.65 -3.63 4.46
CA THR A 442 -2.21 -3.54 4.66
C THR A 442 -1.88 -4.20 5.99
N VAL A 443 -0.94 -5.14 5.99
CA VAL A 443 -0.54 -5.93 7.16
C VAL A 443 0.93 -5.67 7.44
N PHE A 444 1.29 -5.47 8.70
CA PHE A 444 2.65 -5.30 9.19
C PHE A 444 2.98 -6.41 10.19
N PHE A 445 4.11 -7.07 9.98
CA PHE A 445 4.65 -8.12 10.84
C PHE A 445 5.81 -7.53 11.65
N VAL A 446 5.49 -7.07 12.85
CA VAL A 446 6.34 -6.20 13.65
C VAL A 446 7.12 -7.04 14.68
N PRO A 447 8.47 -7.00 14.69
CA PRO A 447 9.29 -7.76 15.64
C PRO A 447 9.13 -7.36 17.11
N GLU A 448 8.73 -6.12 17.40
CA GLU A 448 8.46 -5.69 18.78
C GLU A 448 7.28 -6.47 19.39
N LYS A 449 7.40 -6.82 20.66
CA LYS A 449 6.44 -7.65 21.41
C LYS A 449 5.67 -6.85 22.44
N ASN A 450 4.50 -7.34 22.83
CA ASN A 450 3.69 -6.79 23.92
C ASN A 450 3.40 -5.28 23.75
N LEU A 451 3.06 -4.89 22.52
CA LEU A 451 2.74 -3.52 22.19
C LEU A 451 1.45 -3.08 22.88
N LEU A 452 1.35 -1.78 23.13
CA LEU A 452 0.15 -1.14 23.69
C LEU A 452 -0.73 -0.56 22.58
N GLN A 453 -2.01 -0.30 22.87
CA GLN A 453 -2.95 0.37 21.96
C GLN A 453 -2.36 1.64 21.33
N SER A 454 -1.61 2.44 22.09
CA SER A 454 -0.96 3.67 21.62
C SER A 454 0.08 3.44 20.52
N HIS A 455 0.72 2.26 20.49
CA HIS A 455 1.62 1.89 19.40
C HIS A 455 0.83 1.57 18.13
N GLY A 456 -0.31 0.87 18.26
CA GLY A 456 -1.24 0.64 17.14
C GLY A 456 -1.77 1.95 16.56
N GLN A 457 -2.19 2.89 17.42
CA GLN A 457 -2.60 4.24 17.01
C GLN A 457 -1.49 4.98 16.25
N LYS A 458 -0.24 4.88 16.74
CA LYS A 458 0.91 5.50 16.07
C LYS A 458 1.19 4.86 14.71
N LEU A 459 1.14 3.53 14.60
CA LEU A 459 1.29 2.81 13.32
C LEU A 459 0.19 3.24 12.35
N ALA A 460 -1.07 3.21 12.77
CA ALA A 460 -2.21 3.65 11.95
C ALA A 460 -2.05 5.09 11.46
N TYR A 461 -1.57 5.98 12.32
CA TYR A 461 -1.25 7.36 11.94
C TYR A 461 -0.20 7.41 10.83
N MET A 462 0.93 6.71 10.99
CA MET A 462 2.03 6.72 10.02
C MET A 462 1.62 6.13 8.66
N VAL A 463 0.85 5.03 8.64
CA VAL A 463 0.38 4.44 7.38
C VAL A 463 -0.62 5.37 6.67
N ASN A 464 -1.42 6.13 7.41
CA ASN A 464 -2.36 7.09 6.83
C ASN A 464 -1.73 8.46 6.51
N HIS A 465 -0.52 8.73 7.00
CA HIS A 465 0.27 9.93 6.75
C HIS A 465 1.69 9.51 6.33
N PRO A 466 1.85 8.98 5.11
CA PRO A 466 3.15 8.55 4.62
C PRO A 466 4.12 9.73 4.51
N VAL A 467 5.42 9.44 4.44
CA VAL A 467 6.44 10.49 4.28
C VAL A 467 6.19 11.37 3.07
N GLN A 468 6.45 12.67 3.23
CA GLN A 468 6.38 13.62 2.12
C GLN A 468 7.61 13.44 1.24
N LEU A 469 7.35 13.25 -0.05
CA LEU A 469 8.37 13.01 -1.05
C LEU A 469 8.68 14.33 -1.79
N SER A 470 9.93 14.75 -1.76
CA SER A 470 10.43 15.86 -2.58
C SER A 470 11.77 15.49 -3.24
N ARG A 471 12.22 16.30 -4.22
CA ARG A 471 13.45 16.02 -4.97
C ARG A 471 14.33 17.24 -5.18
N MET A 472 15.62 16.99 -5.34
CA MET A 472 16.56 17.95 -5.91
C MET A 472 17.34 17.29 -7.04
N LEU A 473 17.36 17.93 -8.22
CA LEU A 473 18.23 17.52 -9.32
C LEU A 473 19.66 17.99 -8.99
N ILE A 474 20.62 17.06 -8.93
CA ILE A 474 22.01 17.39 -8.54
C ILE A 474 22.92 17.62 -9.76
N SER A 475 22.71 16.95 -10.90
CA SER A 475 23.56 17.17 -12.08
C SER A 475 22.92 16.86 -13.44
N ASP A 476 22.96 17.84 -14.34
CA ASP A 476 22.72 17.66 -15.77
C ASP A 476 23.72 16.68 -16.38
N VAL A 477 23.23 15.69 -17.11
CA VAL A 477 24.03 15.01 -18.13
C VAL A 477 24.06 15.94 -19.34
N SER A 478 25.14 16.72 -19.45
CA SER A 478 25.57 17.43 -20.66
C SER A 478 24.50 18.24 -21.42
N GLY A 479 24.35 19.50 -21.03
CA GLY A 479 24.10 20.59 -21.98
C GLY A 479 22.68 20.73 -22.51
N THR A 480 21.75 21.18 -21.65
CA THR A 480 20.75 22.20 -21.98
C THR A 480 20.48 23.02 -20.72
N GLU A 481 20.43 24.34 -20.85
CA GLU A 481 20.20 25.32 -19.78
C GLU A 481 19.06 24.96 -18.81
N ASP A 482 19.27 25.30 -17.52
CA ASP A 482 18.28 25.63 -16.49
C ASP A 482 16.86 25.08 -16.70
N GLN A 483 16.56 23.96 -16.06
CA GLN A 483 15.17 23.49 -15.88
C GLN A 483 14.59 23.99 -14.55
N LYS A 484 14.80 25.27 -14.25
CA LYS A 484 13.83 26.00 -13.40
C LYS A 484 12.48 25.91 -14.13
N PRO A 485 11.36 25.52 -13.48
CA PRO A 485 10.09 25.40 -14.17
C PRO A 485 9.80 26.70 -14.92
N LYS A 486 9.68 26.67 -16.24
CA LYS A 486 9.63 27.90 -17.07
C LYS A 486 8.40 28.77 -16.78
N SER A 487 7.42 28.22 -16.07
CA SER A 487 6.17 28.86 -15.69
C SER A 487 5.60 28.26 -14.41
N ASN A 488 4.77 29.05 -13.75
CA ASN A 488 3.91 28.57 -12.69
C ASN A 488 2.71 27.86 -13.32
N GLU A 489 2.54 26.57 -13.04
CA GLU A 489 1.50 25.77 -13.69
C GLU A 489 0.89 24.79 -12.71
N LEU A 490 -0.43 24.63 -12.79
CA LEU A 490 -1.14 23.52 -12.15
C LEU A 490 -1.20 22.37 -13.15
N LEU A 491 -0.53 21.28 -12.83
CA LEU A 491 -0.47 20.10 -13.68
C LEU A 491 -1.73 19.23 -13.50
N TYR A 492 -1.90 18.25 -14.37
CA TYR A 492 -2.97 17.27 -14.22
C TYR A 492 -2.79 16.47 -12.93
N ASN A 493 -3.92 16.20 -12.27
CA ASN A 493 -3.95 15.30 -11.14
C ASN A 493 -3.81 13.85 -11.64
N TYR A 494 -3.17 12.97 -10.87
CA TYR A 494 -3.10 11.55 -11.18
C TYR A 494 -3.31 10.67 -9.92
N PRO A 495 -4.08 9.56 -10.01
CA PRO A 495 -4.86 9.14 -11.18
C PRO A 495 -5.98 10.15 -11.53
N ASN A 496 -6.42 10.19 -12.78
CA ASN A 496 -7.60 10.93 -13.22
C ASN A 496 -8.30 10.14 -14.33
N PRO A 497 -9.49 9.55 -14.09
CA PRO A 497 -10.27 9.64 -12.87
C PRO A 497 -9.61 9.00 -11.64
N PHE A 498 -9.82 9.57 -10.44
CA PHE A 498 -9.34 8.99 -9.18
C PHE A 498 -10.47 8.44 -8.34
N ASN A 499 -10.17 7.43 -7.52
CA ASN A 499 -11.15 6.77 -6.65
C ASN A 499 -10.95 7.07 -5.16
N GLN A 500 -9.70 6.98 -4.66
CA GLN A 500 -9.41 7.23 -3.24
C GLN A 500 -8.62 8.52 -3.02
N SER A 501 -7.51 8.63 -3.73
CA SER A 501 -6.66 9.79 -3.66
C SER A 501 -6.14 10.10 -5.03
N THR A 502 -5.95 11.37 -5.29
CA THR A 502 -5.18 11.85 -6.41
C THR A 502 -4.06 12.73 -5.88
N LEU A 503 -2.95 12.72 -6.58
CA LEU A 503 -1.89 13.68 -6.37
C LEU A 503 -2.13 14.84 -7.32
N ILE A 504 -2.05 16.06 -6.78
CA ILE A 504 -2.18 17.29 -7.52
C ILE A 504 -0.81 17.95 -7.51
N ASN A 505 -0.25 18.12 -8.70
CA ASN A 505 1.09 18.63 -8.87
C ASN A 505 1.02 20.08 -9.39
N PHE A 506 1.90 20.94 -8.88
CA PHE A 506 2.07 22.28 -9.45
C PHE A 506 3.54 22.69 -9.45
N THR A 507 3.92 23.48 -10.45
CA THR A 507 5.27 24.04 -10.55
C THR A 507 5.26 25.51 -10.18
N LEU A 508 6.35 25.97 -9.56
CA LEU A 508 6.63 27.38 -9.32
C LEU A 508 7.99 27.73 -9.92
N PHE A 509 8.00 28.77 -10.75
CA PHE A 509 9.21 29.41 -11.25
C PHE A 509 9.97 30.02 -10.08
N ASP A 510 9.37 30.93 -9.30
CA ASP A 510 10.01 31.54 -8.12
C ASP A 510 9.30 31.13 -6.82
N GLN A 511 9.97 31.34 -5.68
CA GLN A 511 9.30 31.21 -4.38
C GLN A 511 8.13 32.21 -4.32
N GLU A 512 6.94 31.73 -3.97
CA GLU A 512 5.79 32.60 -3.75
C GLU A 512 4.76 31.96 -2.80
N HIS A 513 3.87 32.80 -2.27
CA HIS A 513 2.67 32.34 -1.58
C HIS A 513 1.67 31.77 -2.58
N VAL A 514 1.22 30.54 -2.36
CA VAL A 514 0.18 29.89 -3.16
C VAL A 514 -0.97 29.39 -2.30
N GLN A 515 -2.15 29.35 -2.91
CA GLN A 515 -3.35 28.72 -2.37
C GLN A 515 -3.85 27.69 -3.38
N LEU A 516 -3.98 26.43 -2.94
CA LEU A 516 -4.47 25.31 -3.73
C LEU A 516 -5.82 24.87 -3.18
N ASP A 517 -6.87 25.15 -3.93
CA ASP A 517 -8.27 24.92 -3.53
C ASP A 517 -8.95 23.89 -4.43
N ILE A 518 -9.95 23.19 -3.91
CA ILE A 518 -10.89 22.39 -4.69
C ILE A 518 -12.28 23.03 -4.70
N PHE A 519 -12.93 23.00 -5.86
CA PHE A 519 -14.31 23.44 -6.10
C PHE A 519 -15.15 22.35 -6.76
N ASP A 520 -16.46 22.33 -6.51
CA ASP A 520 -17.41 21.56 -7.33
C ASP A 520 -17.74 22.27 -8.65
N VAL A 521 -18.58 21.63 -9.48
CA VAL A 521 -18.99 22.20 -10.78
C VAL A 521 -19.85 23.46 -10.67
N GLN A 522 -20.45 23.74 -9.50
CA GLN A 522 -21.18 24.98 -9.23
C GLN A 522 -20.26 26.10 -8.72
N GLY A 523 -18.96 25.82 -8.55
CA GLY A 523 -17.99 26.77 -8.01
C GLY A 523 -18.07 26.91 -6.48
N LYS A 524 -18.75 25.98 -5.79
CA LYS A 524 -18.73 25.91 -4.34
C LYS A 524 -17.37 25.40 -3.89
N TRP A 525 -16.75 26.10 -2.93
CA TRP A 525 -15.50 25.68 -2.32
C TRP A 525 -15.72 24.37 -1.52
N ILE A 526 -14.82 23.41 -1.73
CA ILE A 526 -14.88 22.07 -1.13
C ILE A 526 -13.84 21.94 -0.02
N THR A 527 -12.58 22.24 -0.33
CA THR A 527 -11.48 22.19 0.65
C THR A 527 -10.28 22.99 0.14
N GLU A 528 -9.40 23.39 1.07
CA GLU A 528 -8.08 23.91 0.79
C GLU A 528 -7.07 22.79 1.05
N LEU A 529 -6.22 22.52 0.06
CA LEU A 529 -5.23 21.44 0.13
C LEU A 529 -3.87 21.95 0.57
N ALA A 530 -3.55 23.20 0.22
CA ALA A 530 -2.30 23.84 0.57
C ALA A 530 -2.48 25.37 0.57
N SER A 531 -1.89 26.03 1.57
CA SER A 531 -1.82 27.49 1.64
C SER A 531 -0.56 27.90 2.38
N GLY A 532 0.31 28.68 1.73
CA GLY A 532 1.61 29.02 2.31
C GLY A 532 2.64 29.49 1.29
N GLU A 533 3.83 29.82 1.79
CA GLU A 533 5.01 30.12 0.97
C GLU A 533 5.66 28.82 0.50
N TYR A 534 5.77 28.62 -0.80
CA TYR A 534 6.41 27.45 -1.41
C TYR A 534 7.66 27.89 -2.20
N PRO A 535 8.80 27.17 -2.10
CA PRO A 535 9.99 27.50 -2.86
C PRO A 535 9.80 27.27 -4.37
N ALA A 536 10.70 27.82 -5.19
CA ALA A 536 10.77 27.47 -6.60
C ALA A 536 10.94 25.95 -6.79
N GLY A 537 10.19 25.34 -7.71
CA GLY A 537 10.25 23.90 -7.97
C GLY A 537 8.89 23.24 -8.21
N LEU A 538 8.89 21.92 -8.26
CA LEU A 538 7.69 21.10 -8.35
C LEU A 538 7.19 20.76 -6.94
N HIS A 539 5.89 20.92 -6.72
CA HIS A 539 5.20 20.61 -5.49
C HIS A 539 4.08 19.61 -5.74
N GLN A 540 3.81 18.80 -4.74
CA GLN A 540 2.79 17.77 -4.79
C GLN A 540 1.94 17.81 -3.53
N VAL A 541 0.62 17.78 -3.72
CA VAL A 541 -0.34 17.76 -2.63
C VAL A 541 -1.34 16.64 -2.90
N ALA A 542 -1.48 15.73 -1.94
CA ALA A 542 -2.47 14.67 -2.02
C ALA A 542 -3.85 15.20 -1.68
N TRP A 543 -4.84 14.77 -2.45
CA TRP A 543 -6.24 14.95 -2.11
C TRP A 543 -6.93 13.59 -2.05
N ASN A 544 -7.48 13.26 -0.90
CA ASN A 544 -8.17 12.01 -0.59
C ASN A 544 -9.69 12.07 -0.85
N GLY A 545 -10.16 13.03 -1.65
CA GLY A 545 -11.58 13.14 -1.99
C GLY A 545 -12.49 13.54 -0.81
N VAL A 546 -11.96 14.23 0.21
CA VAL A 546 -12.76 14.78 1.31
C VAL A 546 -12.89 16.30 1.21
N ASN A 547 -13.96 16.85 1.79
CA ASN A 547 -14.15 18.28 1.98
C ASN A 547 -13.44 18.79 3.24
N ALA A 548 -13.54 20.10 3.52
CA ALA A 548 -12.91 20.72 4.69
C ALA A 548 -13.38 20.16 6.05
N ASP A 549 -14.57 19.57 6.11
CA ASP A 549 -15.11 18.92 7.32
C ASP A 549 -14.70 17.44 7.45
N GLY A 550 -13.79 16.97 6.58
CA GLY A 550 -13.35 15.57 6.53
C GLY A 550 -14.38 14.60 5.95
N THR A 551 -15.47 15.10 5.37
CA THR A 551 -16.52 14.28 4.77
C THR A 551 -16.17 13.94 3.33
N ALA A 552 -16.29 12.67 2.94
CA ALA A 552 -16.09 12.24 1.56
C ALA A 552 -17.07 12.93 0.60
N ILE A 553 -16.56 13.39 -0.53
CA ILE A 553 -17.36 14.04 -1.57
C ILE A 553 -17.95 12.97 -2.53
N PRO A 554 -19.05 13.25 -3.24
CA PRO A 554 -19.62 12.32 -4.21
C PRO A 554 -18.76 12.18 -5.47
N SER A 555 -18.90 11.07 -6.22
CA SER A 555 -18.35 10.96 -7.57
C SER A 555 -18.82 12.13 -8.42
N GLY A 556 -17.93 12.68 -9.22
CA GLY A 556 -18.26 13.86 -9.99
C GLY A 556 -17.04 14.57 -10.53
N VAL A 557 -17.31 15.68 -11.19
CA VAL A 557 -16.28 16.58 -11.68
C VAL A 557 -16.01 17.64 -10.62
N TYR A 558 -14.74 17.85 -10.34
CA TYR A 558 -14.23 18.89 -9.46
C TYR A 558 -13.21 19.73 -10.22
N TYR A 559 -12.92 20.90 -9.69
CA TYR A 559 -11.91 21.79 -10.23
C TYR A 559 -10.91 22.11 -9.14
N CYS A 560 -9.65 21.78 -9.38
CA CYS A 560 -8.57 22.28 -8.54
C CYS A 560 -8.09 23.60 -9.09
N ARG A 561 -7.89 24.58 -8.21
CA ARG A 561 -7.40 25.91 -8.54
C ARG A 561 -6.13 26.19 -7.75
N LEU A 562 -5.05 26.48 -8.46
CA LEU A 562 -3.84 27.07 -7.92
C LEU A 562 -3.93 28.58 -8.10
N LYS A 563 -3.78 29.33 -7.01
CA LYS A 563 -3.73 30.79 -7.01
C LYS A 563 -2.39 31.22 -6.41
N GLY A 564 -1.54 31.81 -7.24
CA GLY A 564 -0.32 32.49 -6.78
C GLY A 564 -0.48 34.01 -6.76
N ALA A 565 0.65 34.74 -6.71
CA ALA A 565 0.66 36.19 -6.57
C ALA A 565 -0.02 36.93 -7.74
N ASN A 566 0.25 36.49 -8.98
CA ASN A 566 -0.23 37.14 -10.21
C ASN A 566 -0.82 36.15 -11.24
N HIS A 567 -1.09 34.91 -10.86
CA HIS A 567 -1.57 33.88 -11.77
C HIS A 567 -2.63 33.00 -11.10
N THR A 568 -3.49 32.40 -11.91
CA THR A 568 -4.48 31.41 -11.46
C THR A 568 -4.59 30.34 -12.53
N SER A 569 -4.39 29.10 -12.11
CA SER A 569 -4.46 27.92 -12.99
C SER A 569 -5.52 26.98 -12.45
N ILE A 570 -6.31 26.37 -13.34
CA ILE A 570 -7.41 25.48 -12.97
C ILE A 570 -7.25 24.17 -13.75
N THR A 571 -7.34 23.04 -13.05
CA THR A 571 -7.40 21.72 -13.67
C THR A 571 -8.66 20.98 -13.29
N LYS A 572 -9.17 20.17 -14.22
CA LYS A 572 -10.37 19.36 -14.02
C LYS A 572 -9.95 18.04 -13.38
N ILE A 573 -10.59 17.73 -12.26
CA ILE A 573 -10.45 16.47 -11.56
C ILE A 573 -11.73 15.67 -11.74
N VAL A 574 -11.62 14.40 -12.13
CA VAL A 574 -12.74 13.47 -12.17
C VAL A 574 -12.58 12.50 -11.01
N MET A 575 -13.52 12.53 -10.08
CA MET A 575 -13.62 11.52 -9.03
C MET A 575 -14.64 10.48 -9.46
N VAL A 576 -14.24 9.21 -9.47
CA VAL A 576 -15.12 8.06 -9.67
C VAL A 576 -15.05 7.24 -8.40
N LYS A 577 -16.21 7.04 -7.76
CA LYS A 577 -16.26 6.19 -6.57
C LYS A 577 -16.38 4.75 -7.05
#